data_AF-A0A7V3J2F6-F1
#
_entry.id   AF-A0A7V3J2F6-F1
#
_cell.length_a   1.000
_cell.length_b   1.000
_cell.length_c   1.000
_cell.angle_alpha   90.00
_cell.angle_beta   90.00
_cell.angle_gamma   90.00
#
_symmetry.space_group_name_H-M   'P 1'
#
loop_
_entity.id
_entity.type
_entity.pdbx_description
1 polymer ?
#
loop_
_entity_poly.entity_id
_entity_poly.type
_entity_poly.pdbx_seq_one_letter_code
_entity_poly.pdbx_strand_id
1 'polypeptide(L)'
;MTGSCDYVDRIVLNAFFPLGYHLGGLRVWWRWHDDSDAELDNTHLMRMAGRFARRVKAWGAANAVPVIFCKAGERKHRIVEQHLAQHEVGIGVFLVLVAKASAPVWKVAPSTKTGAIPLTSSTPTGGM
;
A
#
# COMPACT_ATOMS: atom_id res chain seq x y z
N MET A 1 -12.70 -36.47 17.73
CA MET A 1 -12.32 -35.52 16.66
C MET A 1 -11.96 -34.21 17.32
N THR A 2 -10.67 -33.99 17.55
CA THR A 2 -10.16 -32.84 18.31
C THR A 2 -10.16 -31.63 17.39
N GLY A 3 -11.18 -30.76 17.51
CA GLY A 3 -11.18 -29.47 16.84
C GLY A 3 -10.09 -28.59 17.44
N SER A 4 -9.02 -28.35 16.69
CA SER A 4 -8.01 -27.36 17.04
C SER A 4 -8.65 -25.98 17.00
N CYS A 5 -8.66 -25.29 18.13
CA CYS A 5 -9.12 -23.92 18.24
C CYS A 5 -7.93 -22.99 17.94
N ASP A 6 -7.83 -22.43 16.73
CA ASP A 6 -6.78 -21.47 16.29
C ASP A 6 -7.01 -20.05 16.85
N TYR A 7 -7.29 -19.96 18.14
CA TYR A 7 -7.81 -18.75 18.78
C TYR A 7 -6.73 -17.65 18.88
N VAL A 8 -6.94 -16.54 18.17
CA VAL A 8 -6.59 -15.16 18.55
C VAL A 8 -5.14 -14.67 18.39
N ASP A 9 -4.12 -15.52 18.19
CA ASP A 9 -2.73 -15.03 18.15
C ASP A 9 -2.29 -14.35 16.84
N ARG A 10 -3.15 -14.30 15.81
CA ARG A 10 -2.76 -13.86 14.47
C ARG A 10 -3.69 -12.78 13.95
N ILE A 11 -3.29 -11.52 14.14
CA ILE A 11 -4.03 -10.34 13.66
C ILE A 11 -3.52 -9.96 12.27
N VAL A 12 -4.44 -9.79 11.33
CA VAL A 12 -4.14 -9.21 10.02
C VAL A 12 -4.33 -7.70 10.08
N LEU A 13 -3.23 -6.96 10.09
CA LEU A 13 -3.26 -5.51 9.93
C LEU A 13 -3.27 -5.15 8.45
N ASN A 14 -4.43 -4.72 7.96
CA ASN A 14 -4.53 -4.16 6.62
C ASN A 14 -4.12 -2.68 6.66
N ALA A 15 -2.90 -2.38 6.21
CA ALA A 15 -2.41 -1.01 6.03
C ALA A 15 -3.06 -0.34 4.80
N PHE A 16 -4.39 -0.38 4.75
CA PHE A 16 -5.15 0.35 3.74
C PHE A 16 -5.01 1.85 4.01
N PHE A 17 -4.84 2.64 2.96
CA PHE A 17 -4.68 4.09 3.05
C PHE A 17 -5.91 4.78 2.43
N PRO A 18 -7.02 4.96 3.20
CA PRO A 18 -8.26 5.56 2.70
C PRO A 18 -8.07 6.97 2.18
N LEU A 19 -7.19 7.76 2.83
CA LEU A 19 -6.95 9.15 2.44
C LEU A 19 -6.40 9.25 1.02
N GLY A 20 -5.49 8.36 0.61
CA GLY A 20 -4.96 8.35 -0.75
C GLY A 20 -5.93 7.79 -1.80
N TYR A 21 -7.01 7.13 -1.37
CA TYR A 21 -8.02 6.59 -2.28
C TYR A 21 -8.90 7.70 -2.86
N HIS A 22 -9.14 8.77 -2.10
CA HIS A 22 -9.92 9.93 -2.52
C HIS A 22 -9.00 11.13 -2.77
N LEU A 23 -9.16 11.82 -3.91
CA LEU A 23 -8.40 13.02 -4.25
C LEU A 23 -8.39 14.09 -3.15
N GLY A 24 -9.55 14.37 -2.56
CA GLY A 24 -9.68 15.32 -1.46
C GLY A 24 -8.89 14.87 -0.22
N GLY A 25 -8.94 13.57 0.09
CA GLY A 25 -8.18 12.98 1.20
C GLY A 25 -6.67 13.03 0.97
N LEU A 26 -6.22 12.79 -0.26
CA LEU A 26 -4.80 12.84 -0.63
C LEU A 26 -4.24 14.25 -0.44
N ARG A 27 -5.00 15.27 -0.85
CA ARG A 27 -4.59 16.67 -0.69
C ARG A 27 -4.56 17.10 0.77
N VAL A 28 -5.53 16.67 1.58
CA VAL A 28 -5.53 16.93 3.03
C VAL A 28 -4.33 16.27 3.71
N TRP A 29 -4.05 15.01 3.35
CA TRP A 29 -2.88 14.30 3.85
C TRP A 29 -1.57 14.97 3.43
N TRP A 30 -1.48 15.42 2.18
CA TRP A 30 -0.31 16.16 1.70
C TRP A 30 -0.09 17.42 2.55
N ARG A 31 -1.16 18.16 2.82
CA ARG A 31 -1.11 19.37 3.66
C ARG A 31 -0.67 19.13 5.11
N TRP A 32 -0.87 17.92 5.63
CA TRP A 32 -0.33 17.55 6.95
C TRP A 32 1.17 17.29 6.93
N HIS A 33 1.72 16.95 5.77
CA HIS A 33 3.15 16.68 5.59
C HIS A 33 3.90 17.94 5.14
N ASP A 34 3.26 18.79 4.34
CA ASP A 34 3.80 20.00 3.75
C ASP A 34 2.72 21.08 3.83
N ASP A 35 2.97 22.23 4.47
CA ASP A 35 1.96 23.30 4.68
C ASP A 35 1.47 23.97 3.37
N SER A 36 1.83 23.42 2.20
CA SER A 36 1.57 23.94 0.87
C SER A 36 1.24 22.83 -0.15
N ASP A 37 0.47 23.19 -1.18
CA ASP A 37 0.24 22.33 -2.35
C ASP A 37 1.25 22.60 -3.48
N ALA A 38 2.25 23.46 -3.28
CA ALA A 38 3.13 23.94 -4.34
C ALA A 38 3.97 22.82 -4.97
N GLU A 39 4.40 21.83 -4.18
CA GLU A 39 5.18 20.68 -4.64
C GLU A 39 4.34 19.40 -4.82
N LEU A 40 3.01 19.52 -4.73
CA LEU A 40 2.11 18.39 -4.95
C LEU A 40 2.07 18.03 -6.44
N ASP A 41 2.98 17.17 -6.86
CA ASP A 41 3.05 16.62 -8.21
C ASP A 41 3.29 15.10 -8.22
N ASN A 42 3.09 14.47 -9.38
CA ASN A 42 3.31 13.04 -9.56
C ASN A 42 4.76 12.61 -9.26
N THR A 43 5.75 13.46 -9.52
CA THR A 43 7.17 13.14 -9.34
C THR A 43 7.49 12.95 -7.86
N HIS A 44 7.03 13.88 -7.01
CA HIS A 44 7.20 13.82 -5.57
C HIS A 44 6.42 12.65 -4.97
N LEU A 45 5.18 12.43 -5.40
CA LEU A 45 4.38 11.28 -4.98
C LEU A 45 5.05 9.94 -5.33
N MET A 46 5.55 9.78 -6.56
CA MET A 46 6.29 8.58 -6.97
C MET A 46 7.59 8.39 -6.18
N ARG A 47 8.32 9.47 -5.89
CA ARG A 47 9.54 9.42 -5.07
C ARG A 47 9.24 9.00 -3.63
N MET A 48 8.19 9.53 -3.02
CA MET A 48 7.75 9.15 -1.67
C MET A 48 7.31 7.69 -1.62
N ALA A 49 6.45 7.26 -2.53
CA ALA A 49 6.00 5.87 -2.64
C ALA A 49 7.19 4.91 -2.83
N GLY A 50 8.13 5.27 -3.71
CA GLY A 50 9.36 4.51 -3.92
C GLY A 50 10.25 4.44 -2.68
N ARG A 51 10.42 5.56 -1.95
CA ARG A 51 11.19 5.60 -0.70
C ARG A 51 10.55 4.72 0.37
N PHE A 52 9.23 4.80 0.53
CA PHE A 52 8.48 3.97 1.47
C PHE A 52 8.64 2.48 1.13
N ALA A 53 8.39 2.10 -0.12
CA ALA A 53 8.53 0.71 -0.58
C ALA A 53 9.95 0.17 -0.35
N ARG A 54 10.99 0.97 -0.65
CA ARG A 54 12.39 0.59 -0.38
C ARG A 54 12.65 0.38 1.12
N ARG A 55 12.15 1.26 1.98
CA ARG A 55 12.32 1.13 3.44
C ARG A 55 11.63 -0.11 3.99
N VAL A 56 10.42 -0.41 3.52
CA VAL A 56 9.70 -1.64 3.92
C VAL A 56 10.47 -2.89 3.49
N LYS A 57 10.98 -2.92 2.25
CA LYS A 57 11.81 -4.04 1.77
C LYS A 57 13.10 -4.19 2.58
N ALA A 58 13.79 -3.09 2.85
CA ALA A 58 15.03 -3.10 3.62
C ALA A 58 14.79 -3.57 5.07
N TRP A 59 13.70 -3.10 5.70
CA TRP A 59 13.29 -3.57 7.02
C TRP A 59 12.95 -5.06 7.01
N GLY A 60 12.21 -5.54 6.00
CA GLY A 60 11.91 -6.97 5.86
C GLY A 60 13.17 -7.83 5.73
N ALA A 61 14.11 -7.42 4.88
CA ALA A 61 15.39 -8.10 4.74
C ALA A 61 16.21 -8.13 6.04
N ALA A 62 16.24 -7.01 6.79
CA ALA A 62 16.97 -6.92 8.04
C ALA A 62 16.38 -7.78 9.18
N ASN A 63 15.08 -8.06 9.14
CA ASN A 63 14.38 -8.83 10.18
C ASN A 63 14.05 -10.26 9.72
N ALA A 64 14.57 -10.70 8.58
CA ALA A 64 14.21 -11.97 7.93
C ALA A 64 12.70 -12.15 7.72
N VAL A 65 11.98 -11.04 7.52
CA VAL A 65 10.53 -11.02 7.27
C VAL A 65 10.28 -10.91 5.76
N PRO A 66 9.65 -11.91 5.14
CA PRO A 66 9.33 -11.87 3.72
C PRO A 66 8.33 -10.75 3.38
N VAL A 67 8.65 -9.99 2.34
CA VAL A 67 7.77 -8.97 1.73
C VAL A 67 7.34 -9.46 0.35
N ILE A 68 6.13 -10.02 0.26
CA ILE A 68 5.61 -10.67 -0.95
C ILE A 68 4.69 -9.72 -1.70
N PHE A 69 4.94 -9.53 -3.00
CA PHE A 69 4.05 -8.79 -3.89
C PHE A 69 3.00 -9.74 -4.48
N CYS A 70 1.78 -9.62 -4.01
CA CYS A 70 0.66 -10.43 -4.48
C CYS A 70 0.19 -9.95 -5.86
N LYS A 71 -0.06 -10.91 -6.76
CA LYS A 71 -0.70 -10.66 -8.05
C LYS A 71 -2.22 -10.52 -7.87
N ALA A 72 -2.87 -9.91 -8.86
CA ALA A 72 -4.32 -9.83 -8.90
C ALA A 72 -4.93 -11.24 -8.90
N GLY A 73 -5.95 -11.46 -8.06
CA GLY A 73 -6.61 -12.76 -7.91
C GLY A 73 -5.95 -13.72 -6.90
N GLU A 74 -4.77 -13.42 -6.37
CA GLU A 74 -4.14 -14.26 -5.35
C GLU A 74 -4.88 -14.14 -4.00
N ARG A 75 -5.24 -15.30 -3.45
CA ARG A 75 -5.89 -15.38 -2.13
C ARG A 75 -4.84 -15.30 -1.04
N LYS A 76 -4.73 -14.12 -0.42
CA LYS A 76 -3.76 -13.81 0.64
C LYS A 76 -3.71 -14.88 1.74
N HIS A 77 -4.87 -15.41 2.19
CA HIS A 77 -4.91 -16.44 3.23
C HIS A 77 -4.14 -17.71 2.85
N ARG A 78 -4.20 -18.16 1.58
CA ARG A 78 -3.45 -19.35 1.13
C ARG A 78 -1.95 -19.14 1.16
N ILE A 79 -1.49 -17.93 0.82
CA ILE A 79 -0.07 -17.57 0.88
C ILE A 79 0.41 -17.61 2.35
N VAL A 80 -0.42 -17.11 3.27
CA VAL A 80 -0.14 -17.16 4.71
C VAL A 80 -0.12 -18.61 5.21
N GLU A 81 -1.13 -19.41 4.89
CA GLU A 81 -1.22 -20.83 5.27
C GLU A 81 -0.01 -21.63 4.78
N GLN A 82 0.38 -21.45 3.52
CA GLN A 82 1.55 -22.11 2.95
C GLN A 82 2.84 -21.68 3.66
N HIS A 83 2.97 -20.39 3.99
CA HIS A 83 4.14 -19.89 4.69
C HIS A 83 4.25 -20.49 6.10
N LEU A 84 3.14 -20.55 6.83
CA LEU A 84 3.04 -21.14 8.17
C LEU A 84 3.25 -22.65 8.18
N ALA A 85 2.87 -23.36 7.11
CA ALA A 85 3.11 -24.80 7.00
C ALA A 85 4.61 -25.13 6.83
N GLN A 86 5.42 -24.17 6.36
CA GLN A 86 6.83 -24.36 6.04
C GLN A 86 7.79 -23.71 7.05
N HIS A 87 7.30 -22.78 7.89
CA HIS A 87 8.12 -21.97 8.77
C HIS A 87 7.47 -21.85 10.15
N GLU A 88 8.28 -22.00 11.20
CA GLU A 88 7.88 -21.65 12.55
C GLU A 88 7.98 -20.13 12.73
N VAL A 89 6.92 -19.50 13.25
CA VAL A 89 6.81 -18.05 13.38
C VAL A 89 6.80 -17.64 14.84
N GLY A 90 7.61 -16.64 15.18
CA GLY A 90 7.65 -16.04 16.53
C GLY A 90 6.65 -14.89 16.70
N ILE A 91 6.67 -14.31 17.90
CA ILE A 91 5.88 -13.11 18.22
C ILE A 91 6.40 -11.92 17.41
N GLY A 92 5.50 -11.27 16.67
CA GLY A 92 5.80 -10.08 15.89
C GLY A 92 5.30 -10.17 14.45
N VAL A 93 5.80 -9.28 13.59
CA VAL A 93 5.45 -9.30 12.17
C VAL A 93 6.28 -10.39 11.49
N PHE A 94 5.62 -11.45 11.04
CA PHE A 94 6.28 -12.59 10.39
C PHE A 94 6.12 -12.59 8.87
N LEU A 95 5.18 -11.83 8.31
CA LEU A 95 4.92 -11.78 6.87
C LEU A 95 4.28 -10.44 6.47
N VAL A 96 4.77 -9.84 5.38
CA VAL A 96 4.19 -8.65 4.78
C VAL A 96 3.69 -8.97 3.38
N LEU A 97 2.39 -8.82 3.16
CA LEU A 97 1.75 -9.02 1.86
C LEU A 97 1.39 -7.67 1.23
N VAL A 98 2.00 -7.37 0.09
CA VAL A 98 1.74 -6.15 -0.69
C VAL A 98 0.79 -6.49 -1.82
N ALA A 99 -0.39 -5.88 -1.82
CA ALA A 99 -1.36 -6.03 -2.91
C ALA A 99 -1.68 -4.68 -3.54
N LYS A 100 -1.88 -4.65 -4.85
CA LYS A 100 -2.46 -3.50 -5.55
C LYS A 100 -3.98 -3.59 -5.46
N ALA A 101 -4.60 -2.56 -4.90
CA ALA A 101 -6.04 -2.38 -4.98
C ALA A 101 -6.42 -1.74 -6.32
N SER A 102 -7.54 -2.14 -6.91
CA SER A 102 -8.13 -1.43 -8.04
C SER A 102 -8.61 -0.06 -7.54
N ALA A 103 -7.95 1.00 -7.98
CA ALA A 103 -8.29 2.38 -7.65
C ALA A 103 -8.13 3.26 -8.91
N PRO A 104 -8.94 4.31 -9.07
CA PRO A 104 -8.72 5.29 -10.14
C PRO A 104 -7.32 5.91 -9.99
N VAL A 105 -6.57 5.94 -11.10
CA VAL A 105 -5.24 6.57 -11.15
C VAL A 105 -5.44 8.05 -11.45
N TRP A 106 -5.08 8.89 -10.50
CA TRP A 106 -5.13 10.34 -10.63
C TRP A 106 -3.77 10.87 -11.08
N LYS A 107 -3.75 11.74 -12.09
CA LYS A 107 -2.56 12.50 -12.46
C LYS A 107 -2.67 13.87 -11.81
N VAL A 108 -1.70 14.22 -10.96
CA VAL A 108 -1.61 15.55 -10.37
C VAL A 108 -0.63 16.38 -11.17
N ALA A 109 -1.11 17.52 -11.67
CA ALA A 109 -0.30 18.52 -12.36
C ALA A 109 -0.03 19.71 -11.42
N PRO A 110 1.15 20.36 -11.52
CA PRO A 110 1.46 21.56 -10.74
C PRO A 110 0.43 22.68 -10.95
N SER A 111 0.06 23.37 -9.88
CA SER A 111 -0.82 24.53 -9.95
C SER A 111 -0.04 25.75 -10.49
N THR A 112 -0.12 26.03 -11.80
CA THR A 112 0.61 27.18 -12.38
C THR A 112 -0.08 28.53 -12.21
N LYS A 113 -1.38 28.61 -11.89
CA LYS A 113 -2.07 29.87 -11.52
C LYS A 113 -3.29 29.59 -10.64
N THR A 114 -3.44 30.39 -9.58
CA THR A 114 -4.63 30.64 -8.75
C THR A 114 -5.67 29.51 -8.66
N GLY A 115 -5.60 28.73 -7.57
CA GLY A 115 -6.75 28.08 -6.95
C GLY A 115 -7.33 26.83 -7.59
N ALA A 116 -6.99 26.48 -8.83
CA ALA A 116 -7.53 25.30 -9.50
C ALA A 116 -6.42 24.35 -9.95
N ILE A 117 -6.37 23.15 -9.35
CA ILE A 117 -5.57 22.03 -9.82
C ILE A 117 -6.37 21.36 -10.95
N PRO A 118 -5.94 21.42 -12.22
CA PRO A 118 -6.64 20.73 -13.31
C PRO A 118 -6.48 19.22 -13.11
N LEU A 119 -7.59 18.54 -12.82
CA LEU A 119 -7.64 17.10 -12.58
C LEU A 119 -8.12 16.40 -13.86
N THR A 120 -7.25 15.60 -14.47
CA THR A 120 -7.64 14.70 -15.55
C THR A 120 -7.60 13.26 -15.04
N SER A 121 -8.75 12.58 -15.01
CA SER A 121 -8.80 11.14 -14.84
C SER A 121 -8.43 10.47 -16.17
N SER A 122 -7.55 9.48 -16.13
CA SER A 122 -7.37 8.57 -17.25
C SER A 122 -7.97 7.22 -16.88
N THR A 123 -8.99 6.79 -17.62
CA THR A 123 -9.49 5.41 -17.55
C THR A 123 -8.36 4.48 -17.99
N PRO A 124 -8.01 3.43 -17.22
CA PRO A 124 -7.10 2.42 -17.73
C PRO A 124 -7.82 1.73 -18.89
N THR A 125 -7.32 1.92 -20.10
CA THR A 125 -7.77 1.12 -21.25
C THR A 125 -7.40 -0.33 -20.94
N GLY A 126 -8.41 -1.14 -20.60
CA GLY A 126 -8.25 -2.58 -20.50
C GLY A 126 -7.84 -3.12 -21.86
N GLY A 127 -6.56 -3.40 -22.01
CA GLY A 127 -6.06 -4.28 -23.07
C GLY A 127 -6.30 -5.72 -22.62
N MET A 128 -6.98 -6.48 -23.48
CA MET A 128 -7.23 -7.92 -23.39
C MET A 128 -5.96 -8.72 -23.12
#